data_AF-A0A0K8WDL6-F1
#
_entry.id   AF-A0A0K8WDL6-F1
#
_cell.length_a   1.000
_cell.length_b   1.000
_cell.length_c   1.000
_cell.angle_alpha   90.00
_cell.angle_beta   90.00
_cell.angle_gamma   90.00
#
_symmetry.space_group_name_H-M   'P 1'
#
loop_
_entity.id
_entity.type
_entity.pdbx_description
1 polymer ?
#
loop_
_entity_poly.entity_id
_entity_poly.type
_entity_poly.pdbx_seq_one_letter_code
_entity_poly.pdbx_strand_id
1 'polypeptide(L)'
;MGCHPTRCNEFSPDPEQYYEGLRMKIRENPDKVIAVGECGLDYDRLHFCEKDTQKKYFEKQLSLAAEFRLPLFLHCRSAHADFMEILERNRDKLLECGGGVVHSFDGTLEEAEKIIAYGGLYIGLNGCSLKTSKNLEVVKELPNGCIMLETDCPWCGIRPSHACAKFVKTKFATVKKKDKWTAETLVDGRCEPCQISQVLEVIAGVKESDATKLADIYYDNTLELFFNKCKK
;
A
#
# COMPACT_ATOMS: atom_id res chain seq x y z
N MET A 1 -10.41 -2.33 -6.11
CA MET A 1 -10.98 -3.52 -6.78
C MET A 1 -9.88 -4.18 -7.58
N GLY A 2 -9.59 -5.45 -7.33
CA GLY A 2 -8.48 -6.14 -7.98
C GLY A 2 -8.32 -7.54 -7.43
N CYS A 3 -7.22 -8.18 -7.79
CA CYS A 3 -6.84 -9.53 -7.41
C CYS A 3 -5.38 -9.50 -6.94
N HIS A 4 -5.20 -9.84 -5.66
CA HIS A 4 -3.90 -9.90 -5.01
C HIS A 4 -2.97 -10.92 -5.70
N PRO A 5 -1.64 -10.73 -5.75
CA PRO A 5 -0.71 -11.69 -6.37
C PRO A 5 -0.95 -13.14 -5.95
N THR A 6 -1.17 -13.38 -4.66
CA THR A 6 -1.42 -14.73 -4.11
C THR A 6 -2.77 -15.35 -4.48
N ARG A 7 -3.66 -14.57 -5.11
CA ARG A 7 -5.01 -14.97 -5.53
C ARG A 7 -5.17 -15.01 -7.05
N CYS A 8 -4.13 -14.68 -7.82
CA CYS A 8 -4.19 -14.65 -9.28
C CYS A 8 -4.58 -16.00 -9.93
N ASN A 9 -4.47 -17.12 -9.21
CA ASN A 9 -5.02 -18.41 -9.63
C ASN A 9 -6.55 -18.41 -9.80
N GLU A 10 -7.27 -17.45 -9.21
CA GLU A 10 -8.72 -17.30 -9.38
C GLU A 10 -9.13 -16.92 -10.82
N PHE A 11 -8.20 -16.37 -11.62
CA PHE A 11 -8.42 -16.18 -13.05
C PHE A 11 -8.40 -17.49 -13.84
N SER A 12 -7.73 -18.54 -13.36
CA SER A 12 -7.44 -19.75 -14.16
C SER A 12 -8.67 -20.50 -14.69
N PRO A 13 -9.80 -20.62 -13.97
CA PRO A 13 -10.98 -21.32 -14.49
C PRO A 13 -11.57 -20.68 -15.75
N ASP A 14 -11.70 -19.34 -15.76
CA ASP A 14 -12.12 -18.54 -16.90
C ASP A 14 -11.59 -17.10 -16.74
N PRO A 15 -10.44 -16.78 -17.36
CA PRO A 15 -9.79 -15.48 -17.16
C PRO A 15 -10.65 -14.30 -17.65
N GLU A 16 -11.44 -14.51 -18.70
CA GLU A 16 -12.25 -13.45 -19.28
C GLU A 16 -13.50 -13.20 -18.43
N GLN A 17 -14.14 -14.26 -17.93
CA GLN A 17 -15.25 -14.13 -16.99
C GLN A 17 -14.82 -13.45 -15.68
N TYR A 18 -13.67 -13.83 -15.12
CA TYR A 18 -13.16 -13.20 -13.89
C TYR A 18 -12.84 -11.72 -14.13
N TYR A 19 -12.19 -11.40 -15.25
CA TYR A 19 -11.89 -10.02 -15.63
C TYR A 19 -13.17 -9.19 -15.82
N GLU A 20 -14.18 -9.70 -16.53
CA GLU A 20 -15.47 -9.03 -16.68
C GLU A 20 -16.18 -8.86 -15.33
N GLY A 21 -16.08 -9.84 -14.43
CA GLY A 21 -16.58 -9.72 -13.06
C GLY A 21 -15.99 -8.52 -12.32
N LEU A 22 -14.67 -8.30 -12.43
CA LEU A 22 -14.03 -7.10 -11.88
C LEU A 22 -14.56 -5.81 -12.54
N ARG A 23 -14.64 -5.78 -13.87
CA ARG A 23 -15.18 -4.62 -14.62
C ARG A 23 -16.60 -4.27 -14.19
N MET A 24 -17.49 -5.26 -14.10
CA MET A 24 -18.87 -5.07 -13.66
C MET A 24 -18.93 -4.51 -12.24
N LYS A 25 -18.13 -5.04 -11.31
CA LYS A 25 -18.12 -4.52 -9.92
C LYS A 25 -17.65 -3.08 -9.83
N ILE A 26 -16.69 -2.66 -10.67
CA ILE A 26 -16.28 -1.25 -10.76
C ILE A 26 -17.43 -0.40 -11.29
N ARG A 27 -18.07 -0.80 -12.41
CA ARG A 27 -19.20 -0.07 -13.01
C ARG A 27 -20.41 0.07 -12.09
N GLU A 28 -20.70 -0.96 -11.30
CA GLU A 28 -21.82 -0.96 -10.35
C GLU A 28 -21.56 -0.09 -9.10
N ASN A 29 -20.30 0.28 -8.83
CA ASN A 29 -19.92 0.97 -7.59
C ASN A 29 -18.99 2.18 -7.82
N PRO A 30 -19.32 3.12 -8.72
CA PRO A 30 -18.43 4.21 -9.11
C PRO A 30 -18.09 5.18 -7.97
N ASP A 31 -18.99 5.33 -6.99
CA ASP A 31 -18.79 6.21 -5.84
C ASP A 31 -17.99 5.56 -4.70
N LYS A 32 -17.74 4.24 -4.78
CA LYS A 32 -17.04 3.47 -3.73
C LYS A 32 -15.67 2.98 -4.18
N VAL A 33 -15.53 2.67 -5.46
CA VAL A 33 -14.26 2.17 -6.01
C VAL A 33 -13.40 3.33 -6.47
N ILE A 34 -12.33 3.57 -5.72
CA ILE A 34 -11.39 4.69 -5.98
C ILE A 34 -10.04 4.24 -6.53
N ALA A 35 -9.78 2.93 -6.58
CA ALA A 35 -8.51 2.37 -7.04
C ALA A 35 -8.67 0.95 -7.60
N VAL A 36 -7.77 0.58 -8.52
CA VAL A 36 -7.55 -0.81 -8.93
C VAL A 36 -6.45 -1.42 -8.07
N GLY A 37 -6.71 -2.61 -7.55
CA GLY A 37 -5.89 -3.30 -6.57
C GLY A 37 -6.70 -3.83 -5.39
N GLU A 38 -6.06 -4.46 -4.41
CA GLU A 38 -4.60 -4.69 -4.35
C GLU A 38 -4.10 -5.68 -5.43
N CYS A 39 -3.08 -5.28 -6.20
CA CYS A 39 -2.47 -6.12 -7.25
C CYS A 39 -0.96 -5.85 -7.34
N GLY A 40 -0.20 -6.77 -7.94
CA GLY A 40 1.25 -6.67 -8.01
C GLY A 40 1.94 -8.02 -7.94
N LEU A 41 3.08 -8.10 -7.24
CA LEU A 41 3.91 -9.31 -7.15
C LEU A 41 4.36 -9.60 -5.71
N ASP A 42 4.26 -10.86 -5.29
CA ASP A 42 4.73 -11.36 -3.98
C ASP A 42 5.49 -12.67 -4.17
N TYR A 43 6.82 -12.58 -4.20
CA TYR A 43 7.70 -13.75 -4.39
C TYR A 43 8.02 -14.49 -3.08
N ASP A 44 7.60 -13.96 -1.93
CA ASP A 44 7.66 -14.68 -0.66
C ASP A 44 6.47 -15.65 -0.50
N ARG A 45 5.53 -15.64 -1.47
CA ARG A 45 4.25 -16.36 -1.41
C ARG A 45 3.97 -17.21 -2.66
N LEU A 46 5.01 -17.66 -3.36
CA LEU A 46 4.88 -18.47 -4.57
C LEU A 46 4.09 -19.78 -4.37
N HIS A 47 4.08 -20.33 -3.15
CA HIS A 47 3.26 -21.50 -2.80
C HIS A 47 1.74 -21.26 -2.89
N PHE A 48 1.27 -20.00 -2.91
CA PHE A 48 -0.13 -19.67 -3.15
C PHE A 48 -0.43 -19.40 -4.63
N CYS A 49 0.52 -18.79 -5.34
CA CYS A 49 0.39 -18.48 -6.76
C CYS A 49 1.78 -18.37 -7.40
N GLU A 50 2.02 -19.18 -8.43
CA GLU A 50 3.29 -19.24 -9.15
C GLU A 50 3.64 -17.90 -9.82
N LYS A 51 4.95 -17.66 -9.97
CA LYS A 51 5.51 -16.38 -10.43
C LYS A 51 4.90 -15.92 -11.77
N ASP A 52 4.81 -16.82 -12.75
CA ASP A 52 4.31 -16.46 -14.08
C ASP A 52 2.82 -16.09 -14.07
N THR A 53 2.03 -16.75 -13.24
CA THR A 53 0.61 -16.43 -13.02
C THR A 53 0.47 -15.05 -12.38
N GLN A 54 1.30 -14.72 -11.39
CA GLN A 54 1.29 -13.39 -10.78
C GLN A 54 1.61 -12.31 -11.81
N LYS A 55 2.68 -12.48 -12.60
CA LYS A 55 3.11 -11.52 -13.64
C LYS A 55 2.02 -11.28 -14.68
N LYS A 56 1.46 -12.36 -15.23
CA LYS A 56 0.40 -12.30 -16.24
C LYS A 56 -0.81 -11.49 -15.77
N TYR A 57 -1.31 -11.77 -14.57
CA TYR A 57 -2.53 -11.14 -14.07
C TYR A 57 -2.29 -9.81 -13.35
N PHE A 58 -1.07 -9.50 -12.93
CA PHE A 58 -0.69 -8.13 -12.59
C PHE A 58 -0.80 -7.22 -13.82
N GLU A 59 -0.19 -7.61 -14.94
CA GLU A 59 -0.20 -6.83 -16.18
C GLU A 59 -1.61 -6.67 -16.77
N LYS A 60 -2.45 -7.71 -16.69
CA LYS A 60 -3.87 -7.61 -17.07
C LYS A 60 -4.62 -6.55 -16.23
N GLN A 61 -4.32 -6.45 -14.94
CA GLN A 61 -4.95 -5.46 -14.04
C GLN A 61 -4.47 -4.02 -14.27
N LEU A 62 -3.28 -3.79 -14.82
CA LEU A 62 -2.88 -2.46 -15.29
C LEU A 62 -3.82 -1.97 -16.42
N SER A 63 -4.29 -2.89 -17.26
CA SER A 63 -5.25 -2.56 -18.33
C SER A 63 -6.62 -2.19 -17.75
N LEU A 64 -7.01 -2.81 -16.63
CA LEU A 64 -8.23 -2.46 -15.90
C LEU A 64 -8.15 -1.06 -15.29
N ALA A 65 -7.01 -0.72 -14.69
CA ALA A 65 -6.76 0.60 -14.12
C ALA A 65 -6.85 1.70 -15.17
N ALA A 66 -6.21 1.50 -16.33
CA ALA A 66 -6.29 2.41 -17.47
C ALA A 66 -7.71 2.55 -18.03
N GLU A 67 -8.42 1.42 -18.23
CA GLU A 67 -9.80 1.42 -18.74
C GLU A 67 -10.74 2.31 -17.91
N PHE A 68 -10.64 2.23 -16.58
CA PHE A 68 -11.49 2.97 -15.66
C PHE A 68 -10.86 4.28 -15.14
N ARG A 69 -9.65 4.61 -15.59
CA ARG A 69 -8.85 5.76 -15.11
C ARG A 69 -8.79 5.84 -13.58
N LEU A 70 -8.55 4.68 -12.95
CA LEU A 70 -8.45 4.57 -11.50
C LEU A 70 -6.99 4.36 -11.10
N PRO A 71 -6.46 5.10 -10.10
CA PRO A 71 -5.10 4.90 -9.63
C PRO A 71 -4.90 3.49 -9.08
N LEU A 72 -3.64 3.05 -9.06
CA LEU A 72 -3.28 1.72 -8.59
C LEU A 72 -2.95 1.69 -7.10
N PHE A 73 -3.36 0.60 -6.43
CA PHE A 73 -2.92 0.22 -5.09
C PHE A 73 -2.05 -1.05 -5.22
N LEU A 74 -0.73 -0.87 -5.19
CA LEU A 74 0.26 -1.84 -5.68
C LEU A 74 0.98 -2.59 -4.56
N HIS A 75 1.05 -3.91 -4.68
CA HIS A 75 1.80 -4.79 -3.80
C HIS A 75 3.14 -5.18 -4.44
N CYS A 76 4.24 -5.06 -3.69
CA CYS A 76 5.53 -5.57 -4.12
C CYS A 76 6.30 -6.17 -2.94
N ARG A 77 6.57 -7.49 -2.98
CA ARG A 77 7.42 -8.19 -2.01
C ARG A 77 8.43 -9.07 -2.72
N SER A 78 9.71 -8.86 -2.45
CA SER A 78 10.83 -9.64 -3.03
C SER A 78 10.81 -9.75 -4.56
N ALA A 79 10.18 -8.79 -5.25
CA ALA A 79 9.85 -8.86 -6.67
C ALA A 79 10.11 -7.56 -7.45
N HIS A 80 10.91 -6.64 -6.88
CA HIS A 80 11.06 -5.27 -7.39
C HIS A 80 11.50 -5.20 -8.86
N ALA A 81 12.45 -6.05 -9.29
CA ALA A 81 12.95 -6.04 -10.66
C ALA A 81 11.84 -6.33 -11.69
N ASP A 82 11.16 -7.47 -11.56
CA ASP A 82 10.03 -7.85 -12.43
C ASP A 82 8.85 -6.87 -12.29
N PHE A 83 8.63 -6.33 -11.09
CA PHE A 83 7.59 -5.33 -10.83
C PHE A 83 7.83 -4.06 -11.65
N MET A 84 9.03 -3.48 -11.57
CA MET A 84 9.40 -2.29 -12.34
C MET A 84 9.45 -2.57 -13.84
N GLU A 85 9.91 -3.74 -14.28
CA GLU A 85 9.90 -4.14 -15.70
C GLU A 85 8.49 -4.19 -16.29
N ILE A 86 7.52 -4.72 -15.53
CA ILE A 86 6.11 -4.76 -15.96
C ILE A 86 5.53 -3.35 -16.01
N LEU A 87 5.79 -2.52 -15.00
CA LEU A 87 5.33 -1.12 -15.00
C LEU A 87 5.92 -0.36 -16.19
N GLU A 88 7.22 -0.46 -16.46
CA GLU A 88 7.88 0.23 -17.57
C GLU A 88 7.27 -0.12 -18.93
N ARG A 89 7.03 -1.41 -19.20
CA ARG A 89 6.38 -1.82 -20.46
C ARG A 89 4.92 -1.40 -20.58
N ASN A 90 4.29 -1.02 -19.46
CA ASN A 90 2.90 -0.58 -19.38
C ASN A 90 2.80 0.91 -18.98
N ARG A 91 3.85 1.71 -19.25
CA ARG A 91 3.94 3.10 -18.82
C ARG A 91 2.76 3.96 -19.25
N ASP A 92 2.29 3.79 -20.48
CA ASP A 92 1.12 4.51 -21.00
C ASP A 92 -0.13 4.25 -20.15
N LYS A 93 -0.35 3.01 -19.72
CA LYS A 93 -1.48 2.64 -18.85
C LYS A 93 -1.37 3.29 -17.47
N LEU A 94 -0.16 3.40 -16.93
CA LEU A 94 0.05 4.08 -15.64
C LEU A 94 -0.27 5.58 -15.75
N LEU A 95 0.16 6.21 -16.84
CA LEU A 95 -0.15 7.62 -17.12
C LEU A 95 -1.66 7.84 -17.27
N GLU A 96 -2.34 6.95 -18.01
CA GLU A 96 -3.80 6.99 -18.19
C GLU A 96 -4.57 6.79 -16.88
N CYS A 97 -4.07 5.93 -15.99
CA CYS A 97 -4.72 5.66 -14.71
C CYS A 97 -4.38 6.66 -13.60
N GLY A 98 -3.52 7.65 -13.89
CA GLY A 98 -3.16 8.72 -12.96
C GLY A 98 -2.15 8.34 -11.89
N GLY A 99 -1.46 7.19 -12.04
CA GLY A 99 -0.43 6.74 -11.11
C GLY A 99 -0.89 5.69 -10.10
N GLY A 100 -0.17 5.59 -8.98
CA GLY A 100 -0.50 4.65 -7.91
C GLY A 100 0.37 4.80 -6.67
N VAL A 101 0.14 3.94 -5.69
CA VAL A 101 0.97 3.81 -4.48
C VAL A 101 1.50 2.39 -4.38
N VAL A 102 2.80 2.25 -4.13
CA VAL A 102 3.41 0.99 -3.72
C VAL A 102 3.23 0.89 -2.20
N HIS A 103 2.19 0.17 -1.79
CA HIS A 103 1.75 0.12 -0.41
C HIS A 103 2.61 -0.82 0.44
N SER A 104 2.60 -0.62 1.75
CA SER A 104 3.32 -1.43 2.74
C SER A 104 4.80 -1.63 2.39
N PHE A 105 5.46 -0.59 1.86
CA PHE A 105 6.82 -0.67 1.33
C PHE A 105 7.83 -1.07 2.42
N ASP A 106 8.64 -2.10 2.16
CA ASP A 106 9.68 -2.60 3.06
C ASP A 106 11.04 -2.83 2.36
N GLY A 107 11.17 -2.32 1.14
CA GLY A 107 12.36 -2.44 0.31
C GLY A 107 13.53 -1.54 0.73
N THR A 108 14.53 -1.49 -0.14
CA THR A 108 15.75 -0.69 0.00
C THR A 108 15.56 0.75 -0.49
N LEU A 109 16.49 1.64 -0.13
CA LEU A 109 16.47 3.03 -0.62
C LEU A 109 16.56 3.09 -2.15
N GLU A 110 17.42 2.28 -2.76
CA GLU A 110 17.56 2.23 -4.23
C GLU A 110 16.24 1.83 -4.91
N GLU A 111 15.51 0.87 -4.33
CA GLU A 111 14.20 0.46 -4.84
C GLU A 111 13.16 1.58 -4.70
N ALA A 112 13.17 2.31 -3.58
CA ALA A 112 12.30 3.47 -3.39
C ALA A 112 12.63 4.60 -4.37
N GLU A 113 13.91 4.90 -4.59
CA GLU A 113 14.37 5.91 -5.55
C GLU A 113 13.92 5.57 -6.96
N LYS A 114 13.99 4.31 -7.37
CA LYS A 114 13.47 3.84 -8.67
C LYS A 114 11.96 4.03 -8.81
N ILE A 115 11.19 3.73 -7.75
CA ILE A 115 9.73 3.96 -7.73
C ILE A 115 9.42 5.45 -7.85
N ILE A 116 10.11 6.29 -7.08
CA ILE A 116 9.90 7.75 -7.07
C ILE A 116 10.29 8.36 -8.42
N ALA A 117 11.44 7.97 -8.97
CA ALA A 117 11.95 8.47 -10.24
C ALA A 117 11.08 8.07 -11.44
N TYR A 118 10.29 7.00 -11.33
CA TYR A 118 9.35 6.60 -12.37
C TYR A 118 8.34 7.71 -12.71
N GLY A 119 7.93 8.48 -11.68
CA GLY A 119 6.96 9.56 -11.76
C GLY A 119 5.52 9.05 -11.70
N GLY A 120 4.70 9.63 -10.81
CA GLY A 120 3.31 9.21 -10.61
C GLY A 120 3.13 8.03 -9.64
N LEU A 121 4.19 7.60 -8.96
CA LEU A 121 4.11 6.60 -7.89
C LEU A 121 4.45 7.19 -6.52
N TYR A 122 3.68 6.77 -5.52
CA TYR A 122 3.88 7.08 -4.11
C TYR A 122 4.34 5.84 -3.34
N ILE A 123 4.88 6.05 -2.13
CA ILE A 123 5.32 5.02 -1.19
C ILE A 123 4.38 5.01 0.01
N GLY A 124 3.69 3.89 0.22
CA GLY A 124 2.84 3.66 1.39
C GLY A 124 3.65 3.08 2.55
N LEU A 125 3.50 3.67 3.73
CA LEU A 125 4.22 3.28 4.95
C LEU A 125 3.24 2.88 6.06
N ASN A 126 3.49 1.72 6.66
CA ASN A 126 2.80 1.22 7.85
C ASN A 126 3.80 0.68 8.89
N GLY A 127 3.33 0.02 9.95
CA GLY A 127 4.24 -0.51 10.98
C GLY A 127 5.14 -1.66 10.50
N CYS A 128 4.84 -2.35 9.39
CA CYS A 128 5.74 -3.30 8.76
C CYS A 128 6.91 -2.57 8.06
N SER A 129 6.66 -1.41 7.45
CA SER A 129 7.65 -0.50 6.88
C SER A 129 8.58 0.17 7.90
N LEU A 130 8.37 -0.06 9.20
CA LEU A 130 9.07 0.61 10.30
C LEU A 130 9.71 -0.38 11.28
N LYS A 131 9.80 -1.66 10.90
CA LYS A 131 10.15 -2.74 11.82
C LYS A 131 11.63 -2.76 12.22
N THR A 132 12.53 -2.53 11.26
CA THR A 132 13.99 -2.66 11.44
C THR A 132 14.70 -1.32 11.34
N SER A 133 15.91 -1.21 11.90
CA SER A 133 16.72 0.02 11.78
C SER A 133 16.97 0.41 10.32
N LYS A 134 17.21 -0.58 9.44
CA LYS A 134 17.38 -0.35 8.00
C LYS A 134 16.13 0.25 7.36
N ASN A 135 14.93 -0.19 7.76
CA ASN A 135 13.71 0.44 7.26
C ASN A 135 13.61 1.91 7.70
N LEU A 136 14.01 2.23 8.94
CA LEU A 136 14.01 3.61 9.42
C LEU A 136 15.02 4.50 8.69
N GLU A 137 16.20 3.95 8.35
CA GLU A 137 17.19 4.64 7.50
C GLU A 137 16.59 4.97 6.12
N VAL A 138 15.91 4.03 5.49
CA VAL A 138 15.22 4.29 4.21
C VAL A 138 14.16 5.37 4.37
N VAL A 139 13.26 5.24 5.36
CA VAL A 139 12.20 6.22 5.62
C VAL A 139 12.75 7.62 5.90
N LYS A 140 13.91 7.73 6.56
CA LYS A 140 14.56 9.01 6.81
C LYS A 140 14.90 9.77 5.52
N GLU A 141 15.37 9.06 4.51
CA GLU A 141 15.79 9.62 3.22
C GLU A 141 14.64 9.89 2.24
N LEU A 142 13.47 9.27 2.43
CA LEU A 142 12.33 9.47 1.51
C LEU A 142 11.84 10.94 1.46
N PRO A 143 11.62 11.53 0.28
CA PRO A 143 10.97 12.83 0.15
C PRO A 143 9.54 12.81 0.69
N ASN A 144 9.12 13.82 1.45
CA ASN A 144 7.78 13.82 2.04
C ASN A 144 6.65 13.89 1.01
N GLY A 145 6.88 14.51 -0.16
CA GLY A 145 5.89 14.64 -1.23
C GLY A 145 5.53 13.34 -1.95
N CYS A 146 6.16 12.21 -1.61
CA CYS A 146 5.82 10.90 -2.16
C CYS A 146 5.35 9.89 -1.10
N ILE A 147 5.18 10.29 0.16
CA ILE A 147 4.82 9.37 1.25
C ILE A 147 3.30 9.39 1.49
N MET A 148 2.73 8.21 1.71
CA MET A 148 1.38 8.01 2.24
C MET A 148 1.41 7.13 3.48
N LEU A 149 0.44 7.31 4.38
CA LEU A 149 0.34 6.52 5.62
C LEU A 149 -0.80 5.51 5.54
N GLU A 150 -0.56 4.34 6.10
CA GLU A 150 -1.57 3.31 6.25
C GLU A 150 -1.32 2.45 7.50
N THR A 151 -2.28 1.60 7.87
CA THR A 151 -2.13 0.69 9.01
C THR A 151 -2.00 -0.77 8.61
N ASP A 152 -2.55 -1.15 7.45
CA ASP A 152 -2.79 -2.54 7.05
C ASP A 152 -3.51 -3.36 8.15
N CYS A 153 -4.40 -2.71 8.91
CA CYS A 153 -5.11 -3.37 10.00
C CYS A 153 -5.96 -4.55 9.49
N PRO A 154 -6.00 -5.69 10.19
CA PRO A 154 -5.58 -5.89 11.59
C PRO A 154 -4.09 -6.20 11.80
N TRP A 155 -3.28 -6.12 10.76
CA TRP A 155 -1.85 -6.46 10.74
C TRP A 155 -0.97 -5.23 11.00
N CYS A 156 0.35 -5.42 10.90
CA CYS A 156 1.36 -4.36 10.94
C CYS A 156 1.31 -3.39 12.14
N GLY A 157 0.68 -3.76 13.26
CA GLY A 157 0.77 -2.98 14.50
C GLY A 157 2.22 -2.86 15.00
N ILE A 158 2.61 -1.67 15.48
CA ILE A 158 3.94 -1.43 16.02
C ILE A 158 4.09 -2.15 17.36
N ARG A 159 5.11 -3.02 17.46
CA ARG A 159 5.38 -3.83 18.67
C ARG A 159 6.58 -3.28 19.43
N PRO A 160 6.69 -3.54 20.75
CA PRO A 160 7.84 -3.13 21.55
C PRO A 160 9.20 -3.60 21.02
N SER A 161 9.23 -4.71 20.28
CA SER A 161 10.44 -5.27 19.66
C SER A 161 10.86 -4.57 18.35
N HIS A 162 10.01 -3.71 17.77
CA HIS A 162 10.35 -2.99 16.55
C HIS A 162 11.30 -1.84 16.85
N ALA A 163 12.24 -1.56 15.94
CA ALA A 163 13.21 -0.48 16.09
C ALA A 163 12.55 0.91 16.29
N CYS A 164 11.35 1.09 15.74
CA CYS A 164 10.57 2.32 15.82
C CYS A 164 9.84 2.55 17.15
N ALA A 165 9.73 1.54 18.02
CA ALA A 165 8.84 1.60 19.19
C ALA A 165 9.14 2.78 20.12
N LYS A 166 10.41 3.22 20.17
CA LYS A 166 10.88 4.37 20.95
C LYS A 166 10.27 5.71 20.54
N PHE A 167 9.76 5.84 19.32
CA PHE A 167 9.14 7.08 18.83
C PHE A 167 7.64 7.16 19.11
N VAL A 168 7.00 6.04 19.46
CA VAL A 168 5.55 5.98 19.70
C VAL A 168 5.21 6.61 21.05
N LYS A 169 4.48 7.73 21.01
CA LYS A 169 4.04 8.50 22.18
C LYS A 169 2.61 8.14 22.55
N THR A 170 1.70 8.10 21.58
CA THR A 170 0.28 7.81 21.81
C THR A 170 0.09 6.35 22.21
N LYS A 171 -0.64 6.13 23.31
CA LYS A 171 -1.02 4.80 23.80
C LYS A 171 -2.54 4.70 23.86
N PHE A 172 -3.05 3.54 23.49
CA PHE A 172 -4.45 3.19 23.58
C PHE A 172 -4.63 2.18 24.71
N ALA A 173 -5.76 2.24 25.42
CA ALA A 173 -6.09 1.21 26.39
C ALA A 173 -6.31 -0.12 25.67
N THR A 174 -5.70 -1.20 26.14
CA THR A 174 -5.77 -2.51 25.48
C THR A 174 -6.23 -3.60 26.45
N VAL A 175 -7.00 -4.56 25.94
CA VAL A 175 -7.33 -5.81 26.64
C VAL A 175 -6.69 -7.01 25.94
N LYS A 176 -6.17 -7.95 26.73
CA LYS A 176 -5.51 -9.16 26.19
C LYS A 176 -6.47 -10.19 25.60
N LYS A 177 -7.68 -10.28 26.16
CA LYS A 177 -8.68 -11.26 25.71
C LYS A 177 -9.85 -10.54 25.05
N LYS A 178 -10.31 -11.06 23.92
CA LYS A 178 -11.37 -10.47 23.08
C LYS A 178 -12.71 -10.36 23.81
N ASP A 179 -12.99 -11.27 24.75
CA ASP A 179 -14.20 -11.26 25.59
C ASP A 179 -14.24 -10.10 26.60
N LYS A 180 -13.10 -9.43 26.83
CA LYS A 180 -13.00 -8.25 27.70
C LYS A 180 -13.07 -6.93 26.94
N TRP A 181 -13.32 -6.96 25.63
CA TRP A 181 -13.36 -5.76 24.80
C TRP A 181 -14.50 -4.82 25.21
N THR A 182 -14.24 -3.52 25.16
CA THR A 182 -15.22 -2.44 25.36
C THR A 182 -15.04 -1.39 24.25
N ALA A 183 -16.00 -0.47 24.09
CA ALA A 183 -15.91 0.60 23.08
C ALA A 183 -14.69 1.54 23.29
N GLU A 184 -14.11 1.54 24.49
CA GLU A 184 -12.98 2.39 24.91
C GLU A 184 -11.64 1.65 24.86
N THR A 185 -11.61 0.37 24.48
CA THR A 185 -10.39 -0.45 24.49
C THR A 185 -10.13 -1.14 23.16
N LEU A 186 -8.84 -1.30 22.82
CA LEU A 186 -8.40 -2.11 21.69
C LEU A 186 -8.12 -3.55 22.15
N VAL A 187 -8.08 -4.49 21.21
CA VAL A 187 -7.61 -5.85 21.47
C VAL A 187 -6.09 -5.92 21.26
N ASP A 188 -5.36 -6.36 22.28
CA ASP A 188 -3.90 -6.51 22.19
C ASP A 188 -3.49 -7.41 21.01
N GLY A 189 -2.52 -6.94 20.23
CA GLY A 189 -2.06 -7.61 19.01
C GLY A 189 -2.95 -7.49 17.78
N ARG A 190 -4.11 -6.82 17.85
CA ARG A 190 -4.95 -6.46 16.69
C ARG A 190 -4.76 -4.98 16.36
N CYS A 191 -4.10 -4.69 15.26
CA CYS A 191 -3.95 -3.30 14.80
C CYS A 191 -5.31 -2.71 14.41
N GLU A 192 -5.50 -1.41 14.60
CA GLU A 192 -6.73 -0.69 14.23
C GLU A 192 -6.40 0.63 13.51
N PRO A 193 -7.35 1.20 12.72
CA PRO A 193 -7.11 2.44 11.97
C PRO A 193 -6.64 3.62 12.82
N CYS A 194 -7.10 3.73 14.07
CA CYS A 194 -6.70 4.80 14.98
C CYS A 194 -5.19 4.80 15.29
N GLN A 195 -4.51 3.66 15.11
CA GLN A 195 -3.07 3.53 15.31
C GLN A 195 -2.24 4.09 14.14
N ILE A 196 -2.88 4.64 13.10
CA ILE A 196 -2.18 5.41 12.06
C ILE A 196 -1.41 6.60 12.65
N SER A 197 -1.88 7.16 13.77
CA SER A 197 -1.18 8.20 14.52
C SER A 197 0.20 7.73 15.02
N GLN A 198 0.33 6.45 15.38
CA GLN A 198 1.61 5.87 15.80
C GLN A 198 2.59 5.74 14.63
N VAL A 199 2.10 5.46 13.41
CA VAL A 199 2.92 5.46 12.19
C VAL A 199 3.45 6.88 11.92
N LEU A 200 2.59 7.89 12.01
CA LEU A 200 2.98 9.30 11.89
C LEU A 200 4.02 9.71 12.93
N GLU A 201 3.82 9.36 14.21
CA GLU A 201 4.76 9.67 15.30
C GLU A 201 6.16 9.09 15.05
N VAL A 202 6.22 7.86 14.53
CA VAL A 202 7.49 7.24 14.15
C VAL A 202 8.16 8.03 13.04
N ILE A 203 7.45 8.31 11.94
CA ILE A 203 8.03 9.00 10.79
C ILE A 203 8.51 10.40 11.18
N ALA A 204 7.72 11.14 11.96
CA ALA A 204 8.10 12.44 12.51
C ALA A 204 9.34 12.36 13.40
N GLY A 205 9.43 11.33 14.25
CA GLY A 205 10.60 11.09 15.10
C GLY A 205 11.86 10.72 14.32
N VAL A 206 11.73 9.91 13.27
CA VAL A 206 12.84 9.50 12.38
C VAL A 206 13.35 10.66 11.54
N LYS A 207 12.44 11.51 11.05
CA LYS A 207 12.74 12.69 10.21
C LYS A 207 13.04 13.96 11.02
N GLU A 208 13.00 13.89 12.35
CA GLU A 208 13.19 15.04 13.26
C GLU A 208 12.33 16.26 12.85
N SER A 209 11.08 15.98 12.46
CA SER A 209 10.16 16.94 11.84
C SER A 209 8.87 17.07 12.63
N ASP A 210 8.17 18.18 12.44
CA ASP A 210 6.87 18.41 13.09
C ASP A 210 5.79 17.45 12.55
N ALA A 211 5.15 16.73 13.47
CA ALA A 211 4.17 15.70 13.09
C ALA A 211 2.92 16.27 12.43
N THR A 212 2.47 17.46 12.84
CA THR A 212 1.29 18.11 12.24
C THR A 212 1.57 18.52 10.81
N LYS A 213 2.72 19.15 10.55
CA LYS A 213 3.13 19.50 9.16
C LYS A 213 3.27 18.27 8.27
N LEU A 214 3.84 17.18 8.78
CA LEU A 214 3.94 15.93 8.01
C LEU A 214 2.56 15.31 7.75
N ALA A 215 1.64 15.38 8.72
CA ALA A 215 0.28 14.89 8.55
C ALA A 215 -0.43 15.62 7.41
N ASP A 216 -0.32 16.95 7.34
CA ASP A 216 -0.90 17.76 6.26
C ASP A 216 -0.34 17.33 4.90
N ILE A 217 0.99 17.19 4.77
CA ILE A 217 1.64 16.76 3.51
C ILE A 217 1.15 15.37 3.08
N TYR A 218 1.14 14.39 4.00
CA TYR A 218 0.77 13.01 3.66
C TYR A 218 -0.73 12.86 3.38
N TYR A 219 -1.56 13.69 4.02
CA TYR A 219 -2.98 13.81 3.71
C TYR A 219 -3.19 14.37 2.31
N ASP A 220 -2.50 15.46 1.96
CA ASP A 220 -2.58 16.08 0.63
C ASP A 220 -2.11 15.13 -0.48
N ASN A 221 -1.02 14.38 -0.28
CA ASN A 221 -0.57 13.35 -1.21
C ASN A 221 -1.67 12.31 -1.48
N THR A 222 -2.35 11.87 -0.41
CA THR A 222 -3.44 10.88 -0.49
C THR A 222 -4.65 11.45 -1.23
N LEU A 223 -5.01 12.70 -0.95
CA LEU A 223 -6.08 13.41 -1.66
C LEU A 223 -5.75 13.57 -3.15
N GLU A 224 -4.51 13.91 -3.48
CA GLU A 224 -4.08 14.12 -4.86
C GLU A 224 -4.19 12.85 -5.71
N LEU A 225 -3.80 11.70 -5.16
CA LEU A 225 -3.85 10.43 -5.90
C LEU A 225 -5.29 9.88 -5.99
N PHE A 226 -5.98 9.75 -4.86
CA PHE A 226 -7.22 8.96 -4.79
C PHE A 226 -8.50 9.79 -4.90
N PHE A 227 -8.45 11.08 -4.56
CA PHE A 227 -9.65 11.90 -4.40
C PHE A 227 -9.67 13.16 -5.28
N ASN A 228 -8.67 13.35 -6.15
CA ASN A 228 -8.62 14.47 -7.07
C ASN A 228 -9.63 14.30 -8.20
N LYS A 229 -10.77 15.00 -8.09
CA LYS A 229 -11.87 14.96 -9.06
C LYS A 229 -11.51 15.56 -10.42
N CYS A 230 -10.47 16.39 -10.51
CA CYS A 230 -10.06 17.00 -11.79
C CYS A 230 -9.34 16.03 -12.72
N LYS A 231 -8.93 14.85 -12.25
CA LYS A 231 -8.27 13.79 -13.05
C LYS A 231 -9.23 12.72 -13.61
N LYS A 232 -10.53 12.77 -13.27
CA LYS A 232 -11.55 11.79 -13.70
C LYS A 232 -12.20 12.18 -15.03
#